data_AF-A0A235J5W5-F1
#
_entry.id   AF-A0A235J5W5-F1
#
_cell.length_a   1.000
_cell.length_b   1.000
_cell.length_c   1.000
_cell.angle_alpha   90.00
_cell.angle_beta   90.00
_cell.angle_gamma   90.00
#
_symmetry.space_group_name_H-M   'P 1'
#
loop_
_entity.id
_entity.type
_entity.pdbx_description
1 polymer ?
#
loop_
_entity_poly.entity_id
_entity_poly.type
_entity_poly.pdbx_seq_one_letter_code
_entity_poly.pdbx_strand_id
1 'polypeptide(L)'
;MGKQVRNCERTKMTLLNKFSISSAISVAVFLVLGTVGTNPAQAALFKFTFEGEGANGYFIYDDSANKIEPLGANFPLAEYDGSVEKYSVNAGGILAQGIKGLQQDIHDEARNIVYLGRAGNLGYDDTVDDFILYVPPAARGQQYGLSIRFTYPEGTFSDSVALRTGVPDTARLRVYPYWDFPNTTGDYTFEGTVKTKIEKIPEPESVSALLGVSAWFLFRRQRRQLLSARINSSEPI
;
A
#
# COMPACT_ATOMS: atom_id res chain seq x y z
N MET A 1 -62.24 19.72 -47.21
CA MET A 1 -61.63 20.45 -46.07
C MET A 1 -61.23 19.45 -45.00
N GLY A 2 -60.00 19.55 -44.49
CA GLY A 2 -59.56 18.82 -43.28
C GLY A 2 -58.54 17.71 -43.51
N LYS A 3 -57.24 18.07 -43.54
CA LYS A 3 -56.12 17.16 -43.20
C LYS A 3 -54.75 17.87 -43.17
N GLN A 4 -54.62 19.00 -42.48
CA GLN A 4 -53.30 19.65 -42.42
C GLN A 4 -53.03 20.53 -41.19
N VAL A 5 -53.40 20.09 -39.98
CA VAL A 5 -52.98 20.82 -38.75
C VAL A 5 -52.52 19.92 -37.59
N ARG A 6 -52.68 18.59 -37.65
CA ARG A 6 -52.44 17.72 -36.46
C ARG A 6 -51.04 17.12 -36.29
N ASN A 7 -50.09 17.38 -37.18
CA ASN A 7 -48.77 16.72 -37.14
C ASN A 7 -47.62 17.56 -36.57
N CYS A 8 -47.84 18.82 -36.19
CA CYS A 8 -46.75 19.70 -35.72
C CYS A 8 -46.57 19.69 -34.18
N GLU A 9 -47.58 19.27 -33.41
CA GLU A 9 -47.51 19.31 -31.93
C GLU A 9 -47.01 18.01 -31.30
N ARG A 10 -47.20 16.85 -31.94
CA ARG A 10 -46.81 15.55 -31.36
C ARG A 10 -45.29 15.32 -31.30
N THR A 11 -44.54 15.92 -32.23
CA THR A 11 -43.09 15.71 -32.36
C THR A 11 -42.28 16.59 -31.41
N LYS A 12 -42.83 17.73 -30.95
CA LYS A 12 -42.16 18.60 -29.98
C LYS A 12 -42.19 18.03 -28.56
N MET A 13 -43.29 17.41 -28.14
CA MET A 13 -43.37 16.79 -26.80
C MET A 13 -42.49 15.55 -26.64
N THR A 14 -42.21 14.80 -27.72
CA THR A 14 -41.38 13.59 -27.64
C THR A 14 -39.88 13.89 -27.56
N LEU A 15 -39.43 15.06 -28.03
CA LEU A 15 -38.02 15.45 -27.94
C LEU A 15 -37.68 16.02 -26.55
N LEU A 16 -38.59 16.78 -25.95
CA LEU A 16 -38.41 17.38 -24.61
C LEU A 16 -38.39 16.31 -23.50
N ASN A 17 -39.19 15.24 -23.62
CA ASN A 17 -39.15 14.14 -22.64
C ASN A 17 -37.88 13.29 -22.70
N LYS A 18 -37.18 13.24 -23.86
CA LYS A 18 -35.94 12.47 -23.98
C LYS A 18 -34.73 13.21 -23.39
N PHE A 19 -34.73 14.55 -23.42
CA PHE A 19 -33.68 15.34 -22.79
C PHE A 19 -33.78 15.39 -21.26
N SER A 20 -34.99 15.35 -20.69
CA SER A 20 -35.17 15.29 -19.23
C SER A 20 -34.67 13.97 -18.63
N ILE A 21 -34.93 12.83 -19.27
CA ILE A 21 -34.54 11.51 -18.74
C ILE A 21 -33.02 11.33 -18.78
N SER A 22 -32.35 11.75 -19.85
CA SER A 22 -30.88 11.65 -19.93
C SER A 22 -30.17 12.53 -18.92
N SER A 23 -30.70 13.72 -18.61
CA SER A 23 -30.13 14.58 -17.57
C SER A 23 -30.33 14.01 -16.15
N ALA A 24 -31.49 13.40 -15.88
CA ALA A 24 -31.78 12.77 -14.59
C ALA A 24 -30.92 11.53 -14.33
N ILE A 25 -30.63 10.73 -15.37
CA ILE A 25 -29.71 9.58 -15.27
C ILE A 25 -28.28 10.07 -15.03
N SER A 26 -27.82 11.13 -15.71
CA SER A 26 -26.48 11.67 -15.47
C SER A 26 -26.29 12.23 -14.06
N VAL A 27 -27.29 12.93 -13.51
CA VAL A 27 -27.22 13.43 -12.12
C VAL A 27 -27.30 12.28 -11.10
N ALA A 28 -28.10 11.25 -11.35
CA ALA A 28 -28.14 10.06 -10.50
C ALA A 28 -26.82 9.27 -10.53
N VAL A 29 -26.17 9.15 -11.70
CA VAL A 29 -24.84 8.53 -11.82
C VAL A 29 -23.77 9.35 -11.09
N PHE A 30 -23.81 10.69 -11.18
CA PHE A 30 -22.89 11.56 -10.43
C PHE A 30 -23.15 11.57 -8.91
N LEU A 31 -24.41 11.45 -8.46
CA LEU A 31 -24.75 11.34 -7.04
C LEU A 31 -24.38 9.98 -6.46
N VAL A 32 -24.55 8.88 -7.21
CA VAL A 32 -24.06 7.56 -6.80
C VAL A 32 -22.54 7.56 -6.74
N LEU A 33 -21.84 8.11 -7.74
CA LEU A 33 -20.38 8.29 -7.72
C LEU A 33 -19.89 9.21 -6.58
N GLY A 34 -20.68 10.21 -6.19
CA GLY A 34 -20.38 11.10 -5.06
C GLY A 34 -20.51 10.41 -3.70
N THR A 35 -21.42 9.43 -3.57
CA THR A 35 -21.58 8.64 -2.35
C THR A 35 -20.64 7.45 -2.22
N VAL A 36 -19.95 7.02 -3.30
CA VAL A 36 -18.83 6.05 -3.20
C VAL A 36 -17.52 6.74 -2.81
N GLY A 37 -17.48 8.08 -2.76
CA GLY A 37 -16.29 8.86 -2.41
C GLY A 37 -15.98 8.97 -0.92
N THR A 38 -16.77 8.34 -0.04
CA THR A 38 -16.37 8.09 1.35
C THR A 38 -15.76 6.69 1.42
N ASN A 39 -14.67 6.46 0.69
CA ASN A 39 -13.88 5.27 0.93
C ASN A 39 -13.41 5.33 2.40
N PRO A 40 -13.62 4.27 3.22
CA PRO A 40 -12.79 4.12 4.41
C PRO A 40 -11.34 4.22 3.94
N ALA A 41 -10.48 4.94 4.66
CA ALA A 41 -9.08 5.16 4.30
C ALA A 41 -8.50 3.89 3.68
N GLN A 42 -8.33 3.91 2.35
CA GLN A 42 -8.04 2.71 1.58
C GLN A 42 -6.65 2.25 1.99
N ALA A 43 -6.53 0.99 2.41
CA ALA A 43 -5.28 0.38 2.86
C ALA A 43 -4.11 0.80 1.96
N ALA A 44 -3.10 1.45 2.52
CA ALA A 44 -1.95 1.91 1.78
C ALA A 44 -0.82 0.89 1.94
N LEU A 45 -0.32 0.40 0.79
CA LEU A 45 0.86 -0.43 0.77
C LEU A 45 2.12 0.45 0.80
N PHE A 46 3.06 0.08 1.67
CA PHE A 46 4.37 0.71 1.75
C PHE A 46 5.46 -0.31 1.47
N LYS A 47 6.51 0.11 0.76
CA LYS A 47 7.70 -0.68 0.50
C LYS A 47 8.85 -0.12 1.32
N PHE A 48 9.34 -0.90 2.27
CA PHE A 48 10.63 -0.66 2.91
C PHE A 48 11.73 -1.34 2.10
N THR A 49 12.80 -0.62 1.79
CA THR A 49 14.00 -1.16 1.12
C THR A 49 15.23 -0.86 1.95
N PHE A 50 16.21 -1.76 1.90
CA PHE A 50 17.51 -1.55 2.50
C PHE A 50 18.65 -2.07 1.64
N GLU A 51 19.80 -1.42 1.72
CA GLU A 51 21.01 -1.79 0.98
C GLU A 51 22.27 -1.35 1.74
N GLY A 52 23.25 -2.25 1.84
CA GLY A 52 24.56 -2.01 2.43
C GLY A 52 25.52 -3.16 2.11
N GLU A 53 26.73 -3.09 2.64
CA GLU A 53 27.72 -4.13 2.43
C GLU A 53 27.24 -5.45 3.05
N GLY A 54 27.14 -6.51 2.23
CA GLY A 54 26.71 -7.83 2.67
C GLY A 54 25.23 -7.95 3.06
N ALA A 55 24.42 -6.91 2.85
CA ALA A 55 22.99 -6.94 3.13
C ALA A 55 22.14 -6.08 2.18
N ASN A 56 21.09 -6.67 1.60
CA ASN A 56 20.08 -5.95 0.84
C ASN A 56 18.74 -6.67 0.90
N GLY A 57 17.67 -5.92 0.61
CA GLY A 57 16.35 -6.49 0.53
C GLY A 57 15.23 -5.47 0.60
N TYR A 58 14.03 -5.99 0.73
CA TYR A 58 12.82 -5.21 0.90
C TYR A 58 11.73 -6.02 1.57
N PHE A 59 10.74 -5.31 2.11
CA PHE A 59 9.44 -5.86 2.43
C PHE A 59 8.34 -4.85 2.13
N ILE A 60 7.18 -5.36 1.73
CA ILE A 60 5.97 -4.61 1.42
C ILE A 60 4.96 -4.92 2.51
N TYR A 61 4.32 -3.90 3.06
CA TYR A 61 3.34 -4.06 4.12
C TYR A 61 2.12 -3.16 3.96
N ASP A 62 1.02 -3.63 4.52
CA ASP A 62 -0.26 -2.95 4.63
C ASP A 62 -0.33 -2.17 5.95
N ASP A 63 -0.57 -0.86 5.86
CA ASP A 63 -0.70 0.03 7.03
C ASP A 63 -2.04 -0.06 7.76
N SER A 64 -3.00 -0.81 7.21
CA SER A 64 -4.29 -1.11 7.83
C SER A 64 -4.29 -2.41 8.64
N ALA A 65 -3.16 -3.13 8.68
CA ALA A 65 -3.04 -4.39 9.39
C ALA A 65 -3.38 -4.26 10.88
N ASN A 66 -3.99 -5.32 11.43
CA ASN A 66 -4.39 -5.35 12.84
C ASN A 66 -3.16 -5.23 13.74
N LYS A 67 -3.22 -4.25 14.64
CA LYS A 67 -2.18 -3.99 15.63
C LYS A 67 -2.48 -4.75 16.92
N ILE A 68 -1.51 -5.52 17.39
CA ILE A 68 -1.46 -6.02 18.77
C ILE A 68 -0.78 -4.94 19.62
N GLU A 69 -1.53 -4.40 20.58
CA GLU A 69 -1.03 -3.35 21.47
C GLU A 69 0.03 -3.88 22.46
N PRO A 70 1.00 -3.03 22.86
CA PRO A 70 1.97 -3.36 23.89
C PRO A 70 1.33 -3.88 25.18
N LEU A 71 1.92 -4.92 25.79
CA LEU A 71 1.41 -5.57 27.02
C LEU A 71 1.68 -4.76 28.30
N GLY A 72 2.23 -3.55 28.19
CA GLY A 72 2.50 -2.63 29.29
C GLY A 72 3.86 -1.95 29.17
N ALA A 73 4.22 -1.13 30.16
CA ALA A 73 5.45 -0.34 30.15
C ALA A 73 6.75 -1.16 30.02
N ASN A 74 6.71 -2.44 30.42
CA ASN A 74 7.86 -3.35 30.35
C ASN A 74 7.97 -4.11 29.02
N PHE A 75 6.97 -4.01 28.16
CA PHE A 75 6.94 -4.65 26.84
C PHE A 75 6.45 -3.63 25.78
N PRO A 76 7.24 -2.58 25.50
CA PRO A 76 6.91 -1.50 24.54
C PRO A 76 7.07 -1.96 23.08
N LEU A 77 6.54 -3.14 22.77
CA LEU A 77 6.57 -3.78 21.46
C LEU A 77 5.14 -3.82 20.92
N ALA A 78 4.92 -3.29 19.72
CA ALA A 78 3.70 -3.51 18.97
C ALA A 78 3.95 -4.39 17.76
N GLU A 79 3.02 -5.28 17.50
CA GLU A 79 3.06 -6.24 16.41
C GLU A 79 1.90 -5.98 15.45
N TYR A 80 2.14 -6.17 14.15
CA TYR A 80 1.15 -6.00 13.10
C TYR A 80 0.94 -7.33 12.38
N ASP A 81 -0.02 -8.13 12.84
CA ASP A 81 -0.28 -9.49 12.35
C ASP A 81 -0.49 -9.53 10.84
N GLY A 82 0.18 -10.48 10.17
CA GLY A 82 0.05 -10.67 8.71
C GLY A 82 0.26 -9.41 7.88
N SER A 83 0.93 -8.38 8.42
CA SER A 83 1.04 -7.08 7.75
C SER A 83 1.94 -7.12 6.52
N VAL A 84 2.81 -8.12 6.38
CA VAL A 84 3.78 -8.20 5.29
C VAL A 84 3.21 -8.96 4.11
N GLU A 85 2.94 -8.23 3.03
CA GLU A 85 2.45 -8.78 1.76
C GLU A 85 3.53 -9.55 1.01
N LYS A 86 4.78 -9.08 1.08
CA LYS A 86 5.91 -9.69 0.37
C LYS A 86 7.23 -9.25 0.99
N TYR A 87 8.22 -10.13 1.02
CA TYR A 87 9.58 -9.78 1.40
C TYR A 87 10.63 -10.56 0.61
N SER A 88 11.83 -9.99 0.52
CA SER A 88 13.03 -10.61 -0.02
C SER A 88 14.23 -10.02 0.68
N VAL A 89 15.04 -10.86 1.30
CA VAL A 89 16.15 -10.47 2.18
C VAL A 89 17.35 -11.33 1.85
N ASN A 90 18.48 -10.67 1.66
CA ASN A 90 19.81 -11.26 1.58
C ASN A 90 20.72 -10.54 2.57
N ALA A 91 21.13 -11.18 3.65
CA ALA A 91 22.00 -10.56 4.65
C ALA A 91 22.85 -11.62 5.38
N GLY A 92 24.17 -11.46 5.38
CA GLY A 92 25.08 -12.35 6.12
C GLY A 92 24.95 -13.84 5.78
N GLY A 93 24.71 -14.16 4.51
CA GLY A 93 24.49 -15.53 4.04
C GLY A 93 23.08 -16.08 4.25
N ILE A 94 22.19 -15.33 4.90
CA ILE A 94 20.76 -15.66 5.01
C ILE A 94 20.03 -15.16 3.77
N LEU A 95 19.38 -16.06 3.05
CA LEU A 95 18.45 -15.78 1.97
C LEU A 95 17.04 -16.15 2.42
N ALA A 96 16.15 -15.16 2.53
CA ALA A 96 14.77 -15.36 2.95
C ALA A 96 13.83 -14.56 2.05
N GLN A 97 12.83 -15.22 1.48
CA GLN A 97 11.82 -14.58 0.64
C GLN A 97 10.47 -15.23 0.90
N GLY A 98 9.42 -14.43 0.80
CA GLY A 98 8.05 -14.89 1.01
C GLY A 98 7.05 -13.92 0.44
N ILE A 99 5.86 -14.45 0.18
CA ILE A 99 4.67 -13.70 -0.21
C ILE A 99 3.60 -14.15 0.78
N LYS A 100 2.77 -13.20 1.21
CA LYS A 100 1.61 -13.49 2.04
C LYS A 100 0.75 -14.54 1.36
N GLY A 101 0.47 -15.62 2.10
CA GLY A 101 -0.29 -16.74 1.60
C GLY A 101 -1.79 -16.50 1.75
N LEU A 102 -2.56 -17.56 1.49
CA LEU A 102 -3.90 -17.72 2.04
C LEU A 102 -3.82 -18.57 3.32
N GLN A 103 -2.74 -18.39 4.11
CA GLN A 103 -2.52 -19.22 5.30
C GLN A 103 -3.75 -19.08 6.21
N GLN A 104 -4.16 -20.19 6.83
CA GLN A 104 -5.39 -20.22 7.63
C GLN A 104 -5.26 -19.33 8.88
N ASP A 105 -4.03 -19.11 9.34
CA ASP A 105 -3.72 -18.30 10.51
C ASP A 105 -2.80 -17.12 10.12
N ILE A 106 -3.26 -15.90 10.40
CA ILE A 106 -2.49 -14.66 10.21
C ILE A 106 -1.22 -14.62 11.08
N HIS A 107 -1.17 -15.42 12.14
CA HIS A 107 0.01 -15.53 13.01
C HIS A 107 1.13 -16.38 12.39
N ASP A 108 0.84 -17.13 11.32
CA ASP A 108 1.85 -17.89 10.56
C ASP A 108 2.45 -17.07 9.42
N GLU A 109 1.96 -15.85 9.18
CA GLU A 109 2.43 -14.93 8.15
C GLU A 109 3.54 -14.00 8.66
N ALA A 110 4.38 -13.53 7.76
CA ALA A 110 5.38 -12.52 8.09
C ALA A 110 4.70 -11.22 8.55
N ARG A 111 5.34 -10.52 9.49
CA ARG A 111 4.76 -9.37 10.17
C ARG A 111 5.81 -8.34 10.55
N ASN A 112 5.35 -7.10 10.64
CA ASN A 112 6.14 -6.00 11.16
C ASN A 112 5.99 -5.91 12.67
N ILE A 113 7.09 -5.58 13.32
CA ILE A 113 7.13 -5.25 14.72
C ILE A 113 7.80 -3.89 14.86
N VAL A 114 7.20 -3.02 15.66
CA VAL A 114 7.79 -1.74 16.07
C VAL A 114 8.10 -1.85 17.55
N TYR A 115 9.36 -1.69 17.89
CA TYR A 115 9.85 -1.81 19.25
C TYR A 115 10.55 -0.53 19.68
N LEU A 116 10.14 0.01 20.82
CA LEU A 116 10.77 1.17 21.45
C LEU A 116 11.50 0.67 22.69
N GLY A 117 12.81 0.49 22.62
CA GLY A 117 13.57 0.00 23.76
C GLY A 117 13.61 1.02 24.88
N ARG A 118 12.72 0.90 25.90
CA ARG A 118 12.80 1.68 27.14
C ARG A 118 12.28 0.94 28.39
N ALA A 119 13.24 0.36 29.12
CA ALA A 119 13.37 0.35 30.57
C ALA A 119 14.78 -0.19 30.91
N GLY A 120 15.71 0.67 31.36
CA GLY A 120 17.13 0.33 31.62
C GLY A 120 17.38 -0.71 32.72
N ASN A 121 16.31 -1.21 33.34
CA ASN A 121 16.29 -2.19 34.42
C ASN A 121 16.01 -3.63 33.96
N LEU A 122 15.93 -3.89 32.64
CA LEU A 122 15.64 -5.21 32.06
C LEU A 122 16.80 -5.85 31.29
N GLY A 123 18.00 -5.25 31.27
CA GLY A 123 19.20 -5.85 30.66
C GLY A 123 19.20 -5.91 29.12
N TYR A 124 18.29 -5.18 28.46
CA TYR A 124 18.29 -4.95 27.02
C TYR A 124 18.93 -3.59 26.70
N ASP A 125 19.48 -3.42 25.48
CA ASP A 125 19.97 -2.14 24.94
C ASP A 125 18.82 -1.13 25.00
N ASP A 126 18.91 -0.16 25.91
CA ASP A 126 17.81 0.65 26.45
C ASP A 126 17.63 1.99 25.72
N THR A 127 18.22 2.11 24.53
CA THR A 127 18.33 3.36 23.78
C THR A 127 18.04 3.20 22.27
N VAL A 128 17.17 2.25 21.90
CA VAL A 128 16.96 1.88 20.49
C VAL A 128 15.51 1.95 20.05
N ASP A 129 15.31 2.44 18.83
CA ASP A 129 14.05 2.38 18.11
C ASP A 129 14.20 1.36 16.98
N ASP A 130 13.56 0.21 17.10
CA ASP A 130 13.68 -0.90 16.16
C ASP A 130 12.43 -1.01 15.28
N PHE A 131 12.66 -1.03 13.97
CA PHE A 131 11.67 -1.52 13.00
C PHE A 131 12.09 -2.92 12.54
N ILE A 132 11.22 -3.90 12.68
CA ILE A 132 11.58 -5.31 12.57
C ILE A 132 10.69 -6.00 11.55
N LEU A 133 11.30 -6.68 10.60
CA LEU A 133 10.64 -7.74 9.84
C LEU A 133 10.80 -9.04 10.62
N TYR A 134 9.67 -9.63 11.02
CA TYR A 134 9.62 -10.94 11.63
C TYR A 134 9.01 -11.96 10.68
N VAL A 135 9.72 -13.06 10.46
CA VAL A 135 9.22 -14.22 9.73
C VAL A 135 9.02 -15.38 10.72
N PRO A 136 7.78 -15.81 10.98
CA PRO A 136 7.51 -16.83 12.00
C PRO A 136 8.07 -18.21 11.60
N PRO A 137 8.26 -19.11 12.58
CA PRO A 137 8.72 -20.48 12.36
C PRO A 137 7.92 -21.21 11.26
N ALA A 138 6.59 -21.08 11.28
CA ALA A 138 5.67 -21.68 10.32
C ALA A 138 5.96 -21.24 8.87
N ALA A 139 6.09 -19.94 8.62
CA ALA A 139 6.46 -19.40 7.31
C ALA A 139 7.84 -19.87 6.82
N ARG A 140 8.76 -20.21 7.74
CA ARG A 140 10.10 -20.70 7.41
C ARG A 140 10.16 -22.21 7.22
N GLY A 141 9.18 -22.96 7.72
CA GLY A 141 9.29 -24.41 7.91
C GLY A 141 10.44 -24.78 8.85
N GLN A 142 10.72 -23.96 9.86
CA GLN A 142 11.82 -24.13 10.82
C GLN A 142 11.30 -24.05 12.26
N GLN A 143 12.13 -24.44 13.23
CA GLN A 143 11.77 -24.36 14.66
C GLN A 143 11.70 -22.92 15.17
N TYR A 144 12.52 -22.03 14.62
CA TYR A 144 12.66 -20.65 15.11
C TYR A 144 12.25 -19.62 14.04
N GLY A 145 11.83 -18.44 14.50
CA GLY A 145 11.55 -17.30 13.65
C GLY A 145 12.82 -16.55 13.25
N LEU A 146 12.72 -15.76 12.18
CA LEU A 146 13.78 -14.88 11.70
C LEU A 146 13.44 -13.45 12.10
N SER A 147 14.34 -12.79 12.84
CA SER A 147 14.29 -11.34 13.10
C SER A 147 15.26 -10.63 12.17
N ILE A 148 14.78 -9.62 11.46
CA ILE A 148 15.64 -8.68 10.75
C ILE A 148 15.34 -7.30 11.33
N ARG A 149 16.29 -6.77 12.12
CA ARG A 149 16.11 -5.57 12.92
C ARG A 149 16.84 -4.40 12.31
N PHE A 150 16.09 -3.34 12.05
CA PHE A 150 16.61 -2.04 11.63
C PHE A 150 16.55 -1.12 12.84
N THR A 151 17.71 -0.94 13.48
CA THR A 151 17.87 -0.11 14.67
C THR A 151 18.20 1.33 14.28
N TYR A 152 17.42 2.26 14.82
CA TYR A 152 17.60 3.70 14.70
C TYR A 152 17.95 4.31 16.07
N PRO A 153 18.52 5.53 16.10
CA PRO A 153 18.75 6.26 17.34
C PRO A 153 17.46 6.43 18.15
N GLU A 154 17.59 6.45 19.47
CA GLU A 154 16.50 6.74 20.39
C GLU A 154 15.68 7.98 19.97
N GLY A 155 14.35 7.86 20.04
CA GLY A 155 13.43 8.97 19.79
C GLY A 155 13.12 9.19 18.30
N THR A 156 13.72 8.42 17.40
CA THR A 156 13.39 8.41 15.97
C THR A 156 11.89 8.21 15.73
N PHE A 157 11.23 7.39 16.52
CA PHE A 157 9.81 7.08 16.40
C PHE A 157 8.91 7.92 17.30
N SER A 158 9.46 8.91 18.02
CA SER A 158 8.70 9.84 18.88
C SER A 158 7.74 9.12 19.85
N ASP A 159 8.24 8.06 20.49
CA ASP A 159 7.50 7.20 21.43
C ASP A 159 6.26 6.51 20.82
N SER A 160 6.16 6.47 19.48
CA SER A 160 5.05 5.86 18.77
C SER A 160 5.42 4.49 18.24
N VAL A 161 4.62 3.49 18.61
CA VAL A 161 4.66 2.14 18.06
C VAL A 161 3.83 1.99 16.78
N ALA A 162 3.32 3.08 16.18
CA ALA A 162 2.56 3.03 14.93
C ALA A 162 3.38 2.40 13.79
N LEU A 163 2.76 1.77 12.80
CA LEU A 163 3.50 1.26 11.66
C LEU A 163 4.16 2.43 10.92
N ARG A 164 5.41 2.24 10.48
CA ARG A 164 6.21 3.36 9.95
C ARG A 164 5.79 3.67 8.52
N THR A 165 5.70 4.95 8.18
CA THR A 165 5.52 5.43 6.80
C THR A 165 6.74 6.23 6.32
N GLY A 166 7.69 6.46 7.23
CA GLY A 166 8.98 7.09 7.00
C GLY A 166 9.97 6.67 8.08
N VAL A 167 11.25 6.64 7.73
CA VAL A 167 12.39 6.31 8.59
C VAL A 167 13.59 7.17 8.17
N PRO A 168 14.61 7.32 9.03
CA PRO A 168 15.91 7.81 8.62
C PRO A 168 16.49 7.02 7.44
N ASP A 169 17.41 7.65 6.69
CA ASP A 169 18.02 7.06 5.50
C ASP A 169 19.07 5.99 5.82
N THR A 170 19.36 5.76 7.09
CA THR A 170 20.44 4.88 7.56
C THR A 170 19.99 4.17 8.83
N ALA A 171 20.27 2.87 8.92
CA ALA A 171 20.00 2.05 10.09
C ALA A 171 21.18 1.11 10.39
N ARG A 172 21.33 0.72 11.66
CA ARG A 172 22.11 -0.47 12.01
C ARG A 172 21.22 -1.70 11.78
N LEU A 173 21.68 -2.62 10.95
CA LEU A 173 21.00 -3.88 10.65
C LEU A 173 21.58 -5.00 11.51
N ARG A 174 20.72 -5.77 12.19
CA ARG A 174 21.08 -7.06 12.80
C ARG A 174 20.12 -8.16 12.38
N VAL A 175 20.65 -9.36 12.13
CA VAL A 175 19.86 -10.52 11.71
C VAL A 175 19.96 -11.64 12.74
N TYR A 176 18.82 -12.06 13.28
CA TYR A 176 18.69 -13.10 14.29
C TYR A 176 17.91 -14.29 13.72
N PRO A 177 18.58 -15.36 13.28
CA PRO A 177 17.92 -16.50 12.64
C PRO A 177 17.26 -17.49 13.61
N TYR A 178 17.43 -17.31 14.93
CA TYR A 178 16.97 -18.25 15.96
C TYR A 178 16.05 -17.57 16.99
N TRP A 179 15.16 -16.68 16.55
CA TRP A 179 14.25 -15.98 17.45
C TRP A 179 13.08 -16.89 17.86
N ASP A 180 13.04 -17.28 19.14
CA ASP A 180 11.86 -17.85 19.79
C ASP A 180 11.00 -16.73 20.35
N PHE A 181 10.11 -16.17 19.53
CA PHE A 181 9.28 -15.03 19.92
C PHE A 181 8.12 -15.45 20.84
N PRO A 182 7.81 -14.70 21.91
CA PRO A 182 8.48 -13.49 22.41
C PRO A 182 9.58 -13.78 23.45
N ASN A 183 9.94 -15.04 23.67
CA ASN A 183 10.76 -15.49 24.79
C ASN A 183 12.25 -15.09 24.69
N THR A 184 12.91 -15.40 23.56
CA THR A 184 14.36 -15.20 23.41
C THR A 184 14.78 -14.86 21.98
N THR A 185 15.58 -13.80 21.81
CA THR A 185 16.07 -13.36 20.50
C THR A 185 17.12 -14.26 19.85
N GLY A 186 17.85 -15.04 20.65
CA GLY A 186 19.07 -15.72 20.22
C GLY A 186 20.19 -14.74 19.84
N ASP A 187 21.29 -15.29 19.32
CA ASP A 187 22.42 -14.52 18.82
C ASP A 187 22.16 -14.01 17.40
N TYR A 188 22.72 -12.84 17.07
CA TYR A 188 22.74 -12.36 15.70
C TYR A 188 23.89 -13.01 14.91
N THR A 189 23.65 -13.28 13.64
CA THR A 189 24.66 -13.84 12.71
C THR A 189 25.22 -12.80 11.74
N PHE A 190 24.63 -11.61 11.72
CA PHE A 190 25.07 -10.49 10.89
C PHE A 190 24.82 -9.17 11.60
N GLU A 191 25.78 -8.25 11.48
CA GLU A 191 25.65 -6.85 11.85
C GLU A 191 26.28 -5.98 10.76
N GLY A 192 25.60 -4.89 10.39
CA GLY A 192 26.09 -3.95 9.38
C GLY A 192 25.33 -2.64 9.40
N THR A 193 25.81 -1.66 8.64
CA THR A 193 25.08 -0.40 8.40
C THR A 193 24.45 -0.46 7.02
N VAL A 194 23.17 -0.09 6.92
CA VAL A 194 22.42 -0.10 5.66
C VAL A 194 21.76 1.25 5.41
N LYS A 195 21.64 1.61 4.15
CA LYS A 195 20.75 2.67 3.69
C LYS A 195 19.32 2.16 3.65
N THR A 196 18.37 2.94 4.12
CA THR A 196 16.96 2.57 4.28
C THR A 196 16.04 3.58 3.61
N LYS A 197 14.90 3.10 3.12
CA LYS A 197 13.89 3.96 2.49
C LYS A 197 12.50 3.33 2.61
N ILE A 198 11.49 4.15 2.84
CA ILE A 198 10.07 3.75 2.73
C ILE A 198 9.43 4.53 1.59
N GLU A 199 8.70 3.82 0.72
CA GLU A 199 7.94 4.41 -0.38
C GLU A 199 6.50 3.93 -0.32
N LYS A 200 5.54 4.86 -0.43
CA LYS A 200 4.13 4.49 -0.66
C LYS A 200 3.99 3.90 -2.05
N ILE A 201 3.40 2.72 -2.16
CA ILE A 201 3.06 2.10 -3.44
C ILE A 201 1.76 2.76 -3.93
N PRO A 202 1.74 3.34 -5.15
CA PRO A 202 0.54 3.97 -5.69
C PRO A 202 -0.60 2.96 -5.82
N GLU A 203 -1.80 3.35 -5.39
CA GLU A 203 -2.99 2.52 -5.55
C GLU A 203 -3.27 2.24 -7.03
N PRO A 204 -3.77 1.05 -7.40
CA PRO A 204 -4.11 0.71 -8.78
C PRO A 204 -5.13 1.67 -9.44
N GLU A 205 -5.96 2.36 -8.64
CA GLU A 205 -6.88 3.39 -9.12
C GLU A 205 -6.16 4.64 -9.65
N SER A 206 -4.99 5.00 -9.10
CA SER A 206 -4.19 6.14 -9.56
C SER A 206 -3.59 5.93 -10.95
N VAL A 207 -3.20 4.68 -11.26
CA VAL A 207 -2.71 4.26 -12.58
C VAL A 207 -3.88 4.25 -13.59
N SER A 208 -5.06 3.82 -13.16
CA SER A 208 -6.28 3.81 -13.97
C SER A 208 -6.77 5.23 -14.31
N ALA A 209 -6.64 6.19 -13.38
CA ALA A 209 -6.94 7.61 -13.63
C ALA A 209 -5.97 8.24 -14.65
N LEU A 210 -4.67 7.92 -14.57
CA LEU A 210 -3.65 8.36 -15.55
C LEU A 210 -3.89 7.78 -16.96
N LEU A 211 -4.34 6.52 -17.05
CA LEU A 211 -4.75 5.90 -18.32
C LEU A 211 -6.07 6.47 -18.86
N GLY A 212 -7.02 6.83 -18.00
CA GLY A 212 -8.26 7.50 -18.39
C GLY A 212 -8.04 8.88 -19.02
N VAL A 213 -7.08 9.66 -18.48
CA VAL A 213 -6.73 10.98 -19.03
C VAL A 213 -6.05 10.84 -20.40
N SER A 214 -5.15 9.86 -20.57
CA SER A 214 -4.46 9.63 -21.86
C SER A 214 -5.42 9.11 -22.95
N ALA A 215 -6.42 8.30 -22.61
CA ALA A 215 -7.48 7.90 -23.53
C ALA A 215 -8.34 9.09 -24.00
N TRP A 216 -8.63 10.06 -23.13
CA TRP A 216 -9.41 11.25 -23.49
C TRP A 216 -8.66 12.17 -24.46
N PHE A 217 -7.33 12.32 -24.30
CA PHE A 217 -6.50 13.06 -25.25
C PHE A 217 -6.44 12.39 -26.64
N LEU A 218 -6.37 11.06 -26.70
CA LEU A 218 -6.37 10.31 -27.97
C LEU A 218 -7.71 10.42 -28.70
N PHE A 219 -8.84 10.29 -27.99
CA PHE A 219 -10.17 10.46 -28.56
C PHE A 219 -10.42 11.89 -29.06
N ARG A 220 -9.95 12.91 -28.33
CA ARG A 220 -10.10 14.33 -28.74
C ARG A 220 -9.28 14.65 -29.98
N ARG A 221 -8.12 13.99 -30.17
CA ARG A 221 -7.26 14.15 -31.35
C ARG A 221 -7.85 13.48 -32.59
N GLN A 222 -8.39 12.26 -32.46
CA GLN A 222 -9.10 11.59 -33.56
C GLN A 222 -10.35 12.35 -34.01
N ARG A 223 -11.12 12.92 -33.08
CA ARG A 223 -12.32 13.70 -33.41
C ARG A 223 -12.01 14.99 -34.19
N ARG A 224 -10.87 15.63 -33.94
CA ARG A 224 -10.39 16.77 -34.73
C ARG A 224 -9.95 16.36 -36.13
N GLN A 225 -9.26 15.23 -36.29
CA GLN A 225 -8.82 14.75 -37.60
C GLN A 225 -9.99 14.33 -38.50
N LEU A 226 -11.03 13.71 -37.94
CA LEU A 226 -12.25 13.35 -38.68
C LEU A 226 -13.07 14.57 -39.12
N LEU A 227 -13.07 15.66 -38.34
CA LEU A 227 -13.74 16.92 -38.72
C LEU A 227 -12.97 17.67 -39.81
N SER A 228 -11.63 17.67 -39.78
CA SER A 228 -10.81 18.27 -40.84
C SER A 228 -10.89 17.50 -42.16
N ALA A 229 -11.00 16.17 -42.13
CA ALA A 229 -11.16 15.35 -43.33
C ALA A 229 -12.53 15.55 -44.03
N ARG A 230 -13.57 15.92 -43.26
CA ARG A 230 -14.93 16.14 -43.79
C ARG A 230 -15.14 17.55 -44.40
N ILE A 231 -14.31 18.51 -44.03
CA ILE A 231 -14.34 19.88 -44.58
C ILE A 231 -13.62 19.94 -45.94
N ASN A 232 -12.60 19.10 -46.16
CA ASN A 232 -11.85 19.05 -47.42
C ASN A 232 -12.47 18.16 -48.51
N SER A 233 -13.60 17.49 -48.23
CA SER A 233 -14.27 16.59 -49.19
C SER A 233 -15.57 17.16 -49.77
N SER A 234 -15.83 18.46 -49.60
CA SER A 234 -16.99 19.15 -50.17
C SER A 234 -16.54 20.34 -51.00
N GLU A 235 -15.82 20.08 -52.09
CA GLU A 235 -15.82 20.96 -53.26
C GLU A 235 -16.67 20.29 -54.36
N PRO A 236 -17.63 21.01 -54.97
CA PRO A 236 -18.49 20.46 -55.99
C PRO A 236 -17.84 20.56 -57.38
N ILE A 237 -17.97 19.50 -58.18
CA ILE A 237 -18.07 19.59 -59.64
C ILE A 237 -19.40 18.93 -60.02
#